data_AF-A0A672KDX4-F1
#
_entry.id   AF-A0A672KDX4-F1
#
_cell.length_a   1.000
_cell.length_b   1.000
_cell.length_c   1.000
_cell.angle_alpha   90.00
_cell.angle_beta   90.00
_cell.angle_gamma   90.00
#
_symmetry.space_group_name_H-M   'P 1'
#
loop_
_entity.id
_entity.type
_entity.pdbx_description
1 polymer ?
#
loop_
_entity_poly.entity_id
_entity_poly.type
_entity_poly.pdbx_seq_one_letter_code
_entity_poly.pdbx_strand_id
1 'polypeptide(L)'
;STMSLERCQSEWTEIEQEYQQTQETHKVYRQKLEELTNLQAICSSAISKQRKGLKDLKHSLHKCTKTCNEKETAVINDLKVQIKERQNVFFDMESYLPKKNGLYLNLVLGNVNVTLLSNQAKFAYKDEYEKFKLYMTIILMFGAVTCLFLFNYRTERNKSEIPVKML
;
A
#
# COMPACT_ATOMS: atom_id res chain seq x y z
N SER A 1 -7.09 -32.65 32.85
CA SER A 1 -8.20 -32.03 32.10
C SER A 1 -7.97 -32.25 30.62
N THR A 2 -8.59 -33.27 30.06
CA THR A 2 -8.46 -33.64 28.64
C THR A 2 -9.32 -32.68 27.80
N MET A 3 -8.69 -31.69 27.18
CA MET A 3 -9.29 -31.01 26.01
C MET A 3 -9.63 -32.10 24.98
N SER A 4 -10.88 -32.19 24.53
CA SER A 4 -11.27 -33.13 23.48
C SER A 4 -10.70 -32.67 22.14
N LEU A 5 -10.26 -33.62 21.31
CA LEU A 5 -9.72 -33.33 19.98
C LEU A 5 -10.70 -32.52 19.11
N GLU A 6 -12.00 -32.77 19.27
CA GLU A 6 -13.08 -32.03 18.59
C GLU A 6 -13.10 -30.55 18.98
N ARG A 7 -12.81 -30.22 20.24
CA ARG A 7 -12.74 -28.83 20.70
C ARG A 7 -11.55 -28.11 20.06
N CYS A 8 -10.38 -28.76 19.99
CA CYS A 8 -9.23 -28.20 19.29
C CYS A 8 -9.49 -28.00 17.78
N GLN A 9 -10.26 -28.89 17.14
CA GLN A 9 -10.65 -28.73 15.74
C GLN A 9 -11.62 -27.57 15.52
N SER A 10 -12.59 -27.37 16.42
CA SER A 10 -13.49 -26.21 16.39
C SER A 10 -12.71 -24.91 16.56
N GLU A 11 -11.86 -24.84 17.60
CA GLU A 11 -11.01 -23.67 17.86
C GLU A 11 -10.09 -23.34 16.67
N TRP A 12 -9.51 -24.36 16.02
CA TRP A 12 -8.70 -24.17 14.81
C TRP A 12 -9.51 -23.60 13.65
N THR A 13 -10.74 -24.06 13.45
CA THR A 13 -11.61 -23.60 12.37
C THR A 13 -12.01 -22.14 12.56
N GLU A 14 -12.30 -21.73 13.80
CA GLU A 14 -12.59 -20.33 14.16
C GLU A 14 -11.36 -19.44 13.90
N ILE A 15 -10.17 -19.87 14.32
CA ILE A 15 -8.91 -19.14 14.08
C ILE A 15 -8.64 -18.99 12.58
N GLU A 16 -8.87 -20.03 11.79
CA GLU A 16 -8.69 -19.96 10.33
C GLU A 16 -9.66 -18.96 9.70
N GLN A 17 -10.92 -18.92 10.15
CA GLN A 17 -11.88 -17.93 9.67
C GLN A 17 -11.48 -16.49 10.02
N GLU A 18 -11.06 -16.24 11.26
CA GLU A 18 -10.55 -14.94 11.69
C GLU A 18 -9.30 -14.52 10.91
N TYR A 19 -8.42 -15.47 10.61
CA TYR A 19 -7.23 -15.25 9.81
C TYR A 19 -7.58 -14.79 8.39
N GLN A 20 -8.54 -15.47 7.72
CA GLN A 20 -9.00 -15.08 6.39
C GLN A 20 -9.62 -13.68 6.38
N GLN A 21 -10.46 -13.35 7.38
CA GLN A 21 -11.03 -12.01 7.50
C GLN A 21 -9.95 -10.94 7.72
N THR A 22 -8.93 -11.25 8.50
CA THR A 22 -7.78 -10.36 8.74
C THR A 22 -6.99 -10.13 7.46
N GLN A 23 -6.79 -11.16 6.63
CA GLN A 23 -6.12 -11.03 5.33
C GLN A 23 -6.87 -10.09 4.39
N GLU A 24 -8.19 -10.24 4.27
CA GLU A 24 -9.01 -9.36 3.43
C GLU A 24 -9.01 -7.92 3.96
N THR A 25 -9.11 -7.73 5.27
CA THR A 25 -9.01 -6.40 5.91
C THR A 25 -7.66 -5.75 5.62
N HIS A 26 -6.57 -6.50 5.73
CA HIS A 26 -5.23 -6.01 5.42
C HIS A 26 -5.06 -5.66 3.93
N LYS A 27 -5.71 -6.38 3.03
CA LYS A 27 -5.74 -6.07 1.59
C LYS A 27 -6.41 -4.73 1.32
N VAL A 28 -7.58 -4.49 1.91
CA VAL A 28 -8.29 -3.20 1.82
C VAL A 28 -7.48 -2.07 2.44
N TYR A 29 -6.90 -2.29 3.62
CA TYR A 29 -6.00 -1.34 4.28
C TYR A 29 -4.85 -0.92 3.36
N ARG A 30 -4.20 -1.89 2.70
CA ARG A 30 -3.11 -1.60 1.76
C ARG A 30 -3.56 -0.76 0.57
N GLN A 31 -4.70 -1.09 -0.02
CA GLN A 31 -5.24 -0.31 -1.14
C GLN A 31 -5.52 1.14 -0.70
N LYS A 32 -6.15 1.34 0.46
CA LYS A 32 -6.43 2.68 0.99
C LYS A 32 -5.16 3.46 1.30
N LEU A 33 -4.11 2.80 1.78
CA LEU A 33 -2.82 3.42 2.02
C LEU A 33 -2.16 3.90 0.71
N GLU A 34 -2.28 3.12 -0.37
CA GLU A 34 -1.77 3.50 -1.69
C GLU A 34 -2.54 4.69 -2.28
N GLU A 35 -3.87 4.65 -2.24
CA GLU A 35 -4.74 5.76 -2.65
C GLU A 35 -4.38 7.05 -1.90
N LEU A 36 -4.23 6.96 -0.58
CA LEU A 36 -3.84 8.08 0.28
C LEU A 36 -2.45 8.62 -0.06
N THR A 37 -1.48 7.73 -0.30
CA THR A 37 -0.11 8.12 -0.67
C THR A 37 -0.07 8.84 -2.01
N ASN A 38 -0.85 8.40 -2.99
CA ASN A 38 -0.97 9.06 -4.29
C ASN A 38 -1.59 10.45 -4.14
N LEU A 39 -2.69 10.57 -3.40
CA LEU A 39 -3.33 11.86 -3.11
C LEU A 39 -2.37 12.81 -2.41
N GLN A 40 -1.60 12.34 -1.42
CA GLN A 40 -0.58 13.14 -0.74
C GLN A 40 0.47 13.68 -1.73
N ALA A 41 0.95 12.88 -2.68
CA ALA A 41 1.91 13.31 -3.69
C ALA A 41 1.32 14.36 -4.66
N ILE A 42 0.08 14.15 -5.11
CA ILE A 42 -0.65 15.09 -5.97
C ILE A 42 -0.84 16.43 -5.23
N CYS A 43 -1.34 16.41 -3.99
CA CYS A 43 -1.53 17.62 -3.19
C CYS A 43 -0.20 18.35 -2.95
N SER A 44 0.86 17.62 -2.55
CA SER A 44 2.17 18.23 -2.28
C SER A 44 2.77 18.90 -3.52
N SER A 45 2.67 18.25 -4.69
CA SER A 45 3.17 18.79 -5.95
C SER A 45 2.34 19.99 -6.43
N ALA A 46 1.02 19.94 -6.31
CA ALA A 46 0.11 21.02 -6.67
C ALA A 46 0.35 22.27 -5.81
N ILE A 47 0.46 22.11 -4.48
CA ILE A 47 0.77 23.20 -3.55
C ILE A 47 2.15 23.81 -3.89
N SER A 48 3.15 22.97 -4.15
CA SER A 48 4.49 23.44 -4.53
C SER A 48 4.47 24.27 -5.82
N LYS A 49 3.72 23.84 -6.84
CA LYS A 49 3.55 24.54 -8.12
C LYS A 49 2.83 25.88 -7.93
N GLN A 50 1.73 25.89 -7.20
CA GLN A 50 0.97 27.10 -6.89
C GLN A 50 1.82 28.09 -6.09
N ARG A 51 2.57 27.63 -5.08
CA ARG A 51 3.44 28.49 -4.27
C ARG A 51 4.54 29.15 -5.09
N LYS A 52 5.10 28.43 -6.07
CA LYS A 52 6.05 29.00 -7.04
C LYS A 52 5.38 30.10 -7.87
N GLY A 53 4.20 29.81 -8.44
CA GLY A 53 3.44 30.80 -9.22
C GLY A 53 3.08 32.06 -8.43
N LEU A 54 2.63 31.92 -7.18
CA LEU A 54 2.35 33.06 -6.30
C LEU A 54 3.61 33.87 -5.95
N LYS A 55 4.77 33.20 -5.77
CA LYS A 55 6.05 33.87 -5.53
C LYS A 55 6.49 34.69 -6.74
N ASP A 56 6.37 34.12 -7.94
CA ASP A 56 6.71 34.77 -9.20
C ASP A 56 5.77 35.96 -9.46
N LEU A 57 4.46 35.79 -9.25
CA LEU A 57 3.47 36.86 -9.34
C LEU A 57 3.76 37.99 -8.35
N LYS A 58 4.07 37.67 -7.09
CA LYS A 58 4.46 38.66 -6.07
C LYS A 58 5.69 39.46 -6.52
N HIS A 59 6.67 38.81 -7.15
CA HIS A 59 7.83 39.51 -7.68
C HIS A 59 7.45 40.46 -8.83
N SER A 60 6.62 40.02 -9.77
CA SER A 60 6.12 40.86 -10.88
C SER A 60 5.34 42.07 -10.36
N LEU A 61 4.44 41.87 -9.39
CA LEU A 61 3.68 42.96 -8.76
C LEU A 61 4.60 43.99 -8.08
N HIS A 62 5.69 43.54 -7.45
CA HIS A 62 6.68 44.44 -6.86
C HIS A 62 7.42 45.27 -7.93
N LYS A 63 7.60 44.75 -9.15
CA LYS A 63 8.18 45.55 -10.24
C LYS A 63 7.19 46.61 -10.72
N CYS A 64 5.91 46.26 -10.85
CA CYS A 64 4.84 47.17 -11.25
C CYS A 64 4.62 48.32 -10.26
N THR A 65 4.77 48.09 -8.94
CA THR A 65 4.59 49.17 -7.94
C THR A 65 5.49 50.39 -8.12
N LYS A 66 6.58 50.32 -8.90
CA LYS A 66 7.47 51.46 -9.17
C LYS A 66 6.94 52.42 -10.24
N THR A 67 5.97 52.00 -11.04
CA THR A 67 5.51 52.71 -12.24
C THR A 67 4.00 52.97 -12.26
N CYS A 68 3.30 52.63 -11.17
CA CYS A 68 1.83 52.62 -11.13
C CYS A 68 1.22 53.92 -10.60
N ASN A 69 0.03 54.23 -11.11
CA ASN A 69 -0.84 55.31 -10.64
C ASN A 69 -1.71 54.85 -9.43
N GLU A 70 -2.47 55.75 -8.79
CA GLU A 70 -3.23 55.45 -7.55
C GLU A 70 -4.24 54.31 -7.72
N LYS A 71 -4.95 54.26 -8.86
CA LYS A 71 -5.93 53.20 -9.15
C LYS A 71 -5.26 51.84 -9.32
N GLU A 72 -4.14 51.77 -10.03
CA GLU A 72 -3.36 50.53 -10.17
C GLU A 72 -2.74 50.09 -8.84
N THR A 73 -2.38 51.04 -7.97
CA THR A 73 -1.84 50.75 -6.64
C THR A 73 -2.88 50.05 -5.75
N ALA A 74 -4.15 50.47 -5.82
CA ALA A 74 -5.24 49.79 -5.11
C ALA A 74 -5.41 48.34 -5.58
N VAL A 75 -5.38 48.09 -6.89
CA VAL A 75 -5.47 46.74 -7.48
C VAL A 75 -4.29 45.87 -7.06
N ILE A 76 -3.07 46.41 -7.06
CA ILE A 76 -1.88 45.68 -6.63
C ILE A 76 -1.97 45.29 -5.14
N ASN A 77 -2.50 46.17 -4.29
CA ASN A 77 -2.68 45.88 -2.88
C ASN A 77 -3.73 44.79 -2.65
N ASP A 78 -4.85 44.83 -3.36
CA ASP A 78 -5.87 43.76 -3.33
C ASP A 78 -5.26 42.40 -3.72
N LEU A 79 -4.52 42.36 -4.84
CA LEU A 79 -3.84 41.14 -5.28
C LEU A 79 -2.83 40.61 -4.23
N LYS A 80 -2.11 41.49 -3.52
CA LYS A 80 -1.21 41.08 -2.44
C LYS A 80 -1.96 40.46 -1.26
N VAL A 81 -3.13 40.99 -0.90
CA VAL A 81 -3.99 40.41 0.14
C VAL A 81 -4.45 39.01 -0.28
N GLN A 82 -4.97 38.86 -1.49
CA GLN A 82 -5.40 37.55 -1.98
C GLN A 82 -4.24 36.53 -2.09
N ILE A 83 -3.02 36.97 -2.44
CA ILE A 83 -1.83 36.11 -2.42
C ILE A 83 -1.56 35.61 -1.00
N LYS A 84 -1.65 36.49 0.00
CA LYS A 84 -1.41 36.14 1.41
C LYS A 84 -2.48 35.18 1.94
N GLU A 85 -3.74 35.40 1.61
CA GLU A 85 -4.84 34.49 1.97
C GLU A 85 -4.62 33.09 1.39
N ARG A 86 -4.31 32.99 0.09
CA ARG A 86 -4.00 31.70 -0.55
C ARG A 86 -2.78 31.01 0.07
N GLN A 87 -1.75 31.77 0.48
CA GLN A 87 -0.60 31.23 1.19
C GLN A 87 -0.97 30.66 2.57
N ASN A 88 -1.87 31.32 3.30
CA ASN A 88 -2.36 30.81 4.59
C ASN A 88 -3.15 29.51 4.41
N VAL A 89 -4.01 29.43 3.40
CA VAL A 89 -4.75 28.21 3.07
C VAL A 89 -3.80 27.06 2.74
N PHE A 90 -2.74 27.32 1.97
CA PHE A 90 -1.73 26.28 1.68
C PHE A 90 -0.98 25.82 2.93
N PHE A 91 -0.70 26.73 3.87
CA PHE A 91 -0.07 26.35 5.13
C PHE A 91 -0.97 25.42 5.96
N ASP A 92 -2.27 25.70 6.00
CA ASP A 92 -3.25 24.82 6.65
C ASP A 92 -3.34 23.45 5.94
N MET A 93 -3.43 23.44 4.60
CA MET A 93 -3.42 22.21 3.81
C MET A 93 -2.15 21.37 4.02
N GLU A 94 -0.98 22.00 4.10
CA GLU A 94 0.30 21.32 4.35
C GLU A 94 0.38 20.71 5.76
N SER A 95 -0.43 21.18 6.72
CA SER A 95 -0.48 20.61 8.06
C SER A 95 -1.02 19.17 8.09
N TYR A 96 -1.85 18.81 7.10
CA TYR A 96 -2.42 17.48 6.91
C TYR A 96 -1.55 16.57 6.03
N LEU A 97 -0.51 17.13 5.40
CA LEU A 97 0.42 16.37 4.56
C LEU A 97 1.60 15.84 5.39
N PRO A 98 2.21 14.72 4.98
CA PRO A 98 3.41 14.23 5.62
C PRO A 98 4.51 15.29 5.54
N LYS A 99 4.98 15.74 6.71
CA LYS A 99 6.03 16.77 6.79
C LYS A 99 7.28 16.23 6.11
N LYS A 100 7.83 16.99 5.16
CA LYS A 100 9.11 16.65 4.55
C LYS A 100 10.16 16.59 5.65
N ASN A 101 10.92 15.50 5.66
CA ASN A 101 12.07 15.31 6.54
C ASN A 101 12.99 16.55 6.46
N GLY A 102 13.40 17.06 7.62
CA GLY A 102 14.28 18.22 7.70
C GLY A 102 15.62 17.96 7.01
N LEU A 103 16.34 19.03 6.65
CA LEU A 103 17.57 19.01 5.86
C LEU A 103 18.63 18.03 6.41
N TYR A 104 18.75 17.96 7.75
CA TYR A 104 19.63 17.02 8.46
C TYR A 104 19.27 15.55 8.19
N LEU A 105 17.98 15.24 8.21
CA LEU A 105 17.47 13.88 8.04
C LEU A 105 17.60 13.39 6.59
N ASN A 106 17.42 14.29 5.60
CA ASN A 106 17.71 14.00 4.18
C ASN A 106 19.21 13.82 3.89
N LEU A 107 20.07 14.54 4.62
CA LEU A 107 21.52 14.45 4.43
C LEU A 107 22.09 13.14 5.00
N VAL A 108 21.53 12.66 6.11
CA VAL A 108 21.98 11.43 6.80
C VAL A 108 21.34 10.16 6.22
N LEU A 109 20.09 10.22 5.76
CA LEU A 109 19.37 9.04 5.24
C LEU A 109 19.29 8.99 3.70
N GLY A 110 19.78 10.01 2.99
CA GLY A 110 19.50 10.19 1.55
C GLY A 110 18.03 10.53 1.28
N ASN A 111 17.65 10.73 0.01
CA ASN A 111 16.25 10.94 -0.42
C ASN A 111 15.42 9.65 -0.31
N VAL A 112 15.50 8.97 0.83
CA VAL A 112 14.67 7.85 1.18
C VAL A 112 13.41 8.47 1.75
N ASN A 113 12.39 8.59 0.90
CA ASN A 113 11.01 8.65 1.38
C ASN A 113 10.80 7.37 2.19
N VAL A 114 10.95 7.45 3.52
CA VAL A 114 10.97 6.32 4.47
C VAL A 114 9.71 5.45 4.36
N THR A 115 8.65 5.97 3.75
CA THR A 115 7.38 5.28 3.46
C THR A 115 7.25 4.75 2.02
N LEU A 116 7.88 5.33 1.00
CA LEU A 116 7.61 4.98 -0.41
C LEU A 116 8.46 3.82 -0.93
N LEU A 117 9.78 3.83 -0.66
CA LEU A 117 10.69 2.77 -1.13
C LEU A 117 10.46 1.44 -0.41
N SER A 118 10.13 1.51 0.89
CA SER A 118 9.77 0.32 1.69
C SER A 118 8.53 -0.38 1.13
N ASN A 119 7.55 0.38 0.61
CA ASN A 119 6.28 -0.18 0.16
C ASN A 119 6.37 -0.84 -1.21
N GLN A 120 7.14 -0.26 -2.15
CA GLN A 120 7.38 -0.89 -3.45
C GLN A 120 8.25 -2.16 -3.32
N ALA A 121 9.28 -2.13 -2.46
CA ALA A 121 10.09 -3.31 -2.15
C ALA A 121 9.28 -4.39 -1.39
N LYS A 122 8.37 -3.99 -0.49
CA LYS A 122 7.38 -4.91 0.13
C LYS A 122 6.34 -5.43 -0.84
N PHE A 123 6.06 -4.73 -1.94
CA PHE A 123 5.12 -5.18 -2.97
C PHE A 123 5.75 -6.27 -3.84
N ALA A 124 6.99 -6.05 -4.26
CA ALA A 124 7.78 -7.08 -4.93
C ALA A 124 7.96 -8.33 -4.07
N TYR A 125 8.25 -8.16 -2.77
CA TYR A 125 8.34 -9.28 -1.85
C TYR A 125 7.01 -10.03 -1.63
N LYS A 126 5.88 -9.31 -1.60
CA LYS A 126 4.56 -9.93 -1.44
C LYS A 126 4.16 -10.74 -2.69
N ASP A 127 4.45 -10.21 -3.88
CA ASP A 127 4.17 -10.88 -5.15
C ASP A 127 4.99 -12.18 -5.29
N GLU A 128 6.29 -12.11 -4.95
CA GLU A 128 7.17 -13.28 -4.85
C GLU A 128 6.64 -14.33 -3.85
N TYR A 129 6.11 -13.89 -2.71
CA TYR A 129 5.57 -14.78 -1.68
C TYR A 129 4.25 -15.46 -2.08
N GLU A 130 3.34 -14.74 -2.74
CA GLU A 130 2.10 -15.34 -3.26
C GLU A 130 2.39 -16.32 -4.40
N LYS A 131 3.38 -16.03 -5.24
CA LYS A 131 3.87 -16.94 -6.27
C LYS A 131 4.44 -18.23 -5.66
N PHE A 132 5.18 -18.13 -4.55
CA PHE A 132 5.68 -19.30 -3.82
C PHE A 132 4.55 -20.18 -3.26
N LYS A 133 3.50 -19.59 -2.68
CA LYS A 133 2.33 -20.36 -2.22
C LYS A 133 1.67 -21.12 -3.36
N LEU A 134 1.49 -20.48 -4.51
CA LEU A 134 0.89 -21.12 -5.69
C LEU A 134 1.71 -22.34 -6.13
N TYR A 135 3.04 -22.21 -6.20
CA TYR A 135 3.92 -23.34 -6.54
C TYR A 135 3.82 -24.47 -5.52
N MET A 136 3.80 -24.16 -4.22
CA MET A 136 3.64 -25.17 -3.16
C MET A 136 2.31 -25.92 -3.29
N THR A 137 1.21 -25.22 -3.54
CA THR A 137 -0.11 -25.84 -3.74
C THR A 137 -0.13 -26.75 -4.96
N ILE A 138 0.48 -26.34 -6.08
CA ILE A 138 0.56 -27.14 -7.31
C ILE A 138 1.36 -28.43 -7.06
N ILE A 139 2.52 -28.33 -6.40
CA ILE A 139 3.36 -29.50 -6.07
C ILE A 139 2.59 -30.47 -5.15
N LEU A 140 1.90 -29.95 -4.13
CA LEU A 140 1.11 -30.77 -3.21
C LEU A 140 -0.03 -31.50 -3.94
N MET A 141 -0.68 -30.83 -4.90
CA MET A 141 -1.75 -31.40 -5.70
C MET A 141 -1.24 -32.55 -6.59
N PHE A 142 -0.10 -32.37 -7.27
CA PHE A 142 0.54 -33.43 -8.04
C PHE A 142 1.02 -34.59 -7.16
N GLY A 143 1.58 -34.29 -5.99
CA GLY A 143 1.95 -35.30 -4.98
C GLY A 143 0.74 -36.12 -4.52
N ALA A 144 -0.40 -35.48 -4.25
CA ALA A 144 -1.62 -36.17 -3.87
C ALA A 144 -2.15 -37.06 -5.01
N VAL A 145 -2.16 -36.56 -6.25
CA VAL A 145 -2.60 -37.33 -7.43
C VAL A 145 -1.72 -38.55 -7.66
N THR A 146 -0.40 -38.40 -7.57
CA THR A 146 0.55 -39.52 -7.71
C THR A 146 0.44 -40.52 -6.56
N CYS A 147 0.27 -40.06 -5.32
CA CYS A 147 0.00 -40.93 -4.18
C CYS A 147 -1.32 -41.71 -4.33
N LEU A 148 -2.41 -41.06 -4.77
CA LEU A 148 -3.68 -41.72 -5.05
C LEU A 148 -3.55 -42.74 -6.19
N PHE A 149 -2.83 -42.42 -7.26
CA PHE A 149 -2.60 -43.33 -8.38
C PHE A 149 -1.80 -44.57 -7.94
N LEU A 150 -0.72 -44.38 -7.19
CA LEU A 150 0.08 -45.48 -6.63
C LEU A 150 -0.71 -46.31 -5.62
N PHE A 151 -1.53 -45.68 -4.77
CA PHE A 151 -2.37 -46.37 -3.79
C PHE A 151 -3.48 -47.18 -4.48
N ASN A 152 -4.11 -46.64 -5.52
CA ASN A 152 -5.11 -47.36 -6.32
C ASN A 152 -4.49 -48.55 -7.07
N TYR A 153 -3.33 -48.37 -7.69
CA TYR A 153 -2.60 -49.46 -8.36
C TYR A 153 -2.15 -50.57 -7.39
N ARG A 154 -1.78 -50.20 -6.15
CA ARG A 154 -1.41 -51.19 -5.12
C ARG A 154 -2.63 -51.95 -4.58
N THR A 155 -3.78 -51.26 -4.47
CA THR A 155 -5.05 -51.87 -4.04
C THR A 155 -5.60 -52.84 -5.08
N GLU A 156 -5.42 -52.56 -6.37
CA GLU A 156 -5.77 -53.49 -7.47
C GLU A 156 -4.93 -54.77 -7.46
N ARG A 157 -3.61 -54.70 -7.19
CA ARG A 157 -2.78 -55.91 -7.02
C ARG A 157 -3.19 -56.77 -5.83
N ASN A 158 -3.56 -56.16 -4.70
CA ASN A 158 -4.03 -56.91 -3.52
C ASN A 158 -5.40 -57.57 -3.74
N LYS A 159 -6.22 -57.06 -4.67
CA LYS A 159 -7.52 -57.66 -5.02
C LYS A 159 -7.38 -58.80 -6.03
N SER A 160 -6.31 -58.82 -6.83
CA SER A 160 -5.99 -59.93 -7.74
C SER A 160 -5.36 -61.17 -7.08
N GLU A 161 -4.99 -61.10 -5.79
CA GLU A 161 -4.41 -62.25 -5.05
C GLU A 161 -5.41 -63.05 -4.21
N ILE A 162 -6.70 -62.68 -4.18
CA ILE A 162 -7.75 -63.42 -3.45
C ILE A 162 -9.00 -63.45 -4.34
N PRO A 163 -9.26 -64.48 -5.19
CA PRO A 163 -9.32 -65.89 -4.80
C PRO A 163 -8.91 -66.90 -5.90
N VAL A 164 -7.77 -67.57 -5.78
CA VAL A 164 -7.57 -68.93 -6.36
C VAL A 164 -6.76 -69.79 -5.39
N LYS A 165 -7.28 -69.95 -4.17
CA LYS A 165 -6.86 -70.99 -3.22
C LYS A 165 -8.08 -71.47 -2.43
N MET A 166 -9.06 -72.06 -3.13
CA MET A 166 -10.02 -73.01 -2.56
C MET A 166 -10.73 -73.73 -3.72
N LEU A 167 -10.04 -74.71 -4.30
CA LEU A 167 -10.54 -75.99 -4.86
C LEU A 167 -9.40 -76.69 -5.58
#